data_AF-A0A2V5QL02-F1
#
_entry.id   AF-A0A2V5QL02-F1
#
_cell.length_a   1.000
_cell.length_b   1.000
_cell.length_c   1.000
_cell.angle_alpha   90.00
_cell.angle_beta   90.00
_cell.angle_gamma   90.00
#
_symmetry.space_group_name_H-M   'P 1'
#
loop_
_entity.id
_entity.type
_entity.pdbx_description
1 polymer ?
#
loop_
_entity_poly.entity_id
_entity_poly.type
_entity_poly.pdbx_seq_one_letter_code
_entity_poly.pdbx_strand_id
1 'polypeptide(L)'
;MRIGNTILNNNSGASIDGTISSHGYNISSDDGGSNLTGPGDQINTDLMLGPLQDNGGPTFTHALLPGSPAIDAGDPNFAPPPFYDQRGPRFRRVFNGRIDIGSFEAQPPSPPLPTPRPRPTSPCPCPTPAPP
;
A
#
# COMPACT_ATOMS: atom_id res chain seq x y z
N MET A 1 13.81 6.74 -16.97
CA MET A 1 12.65 6.55 -16.06
C MET A 1 12.83 7.44 -14.83
N ARG A 2 11.76 7.88 -14.18
CA ARG A 2 11.81 8.62 -12.91
C ARG A 2 11.05 7.85 -11.84
N ILE A 3 11.62 7.73 -10.64
CA ILE A 3 11.00 7.01 -9.51
C ILE A 3 11.12 7.82 -8.22
N GLY A 4 10.18 7.59 -7.31
CA GLY A 4 10.18 8.14 -5.96
C GLY A 4 9.15 7.40 -5.11
N ASN A 5 9.37 7.29 -3.81
CA ASN A 5 8.50 6.51 -2.91
C ASN A 5 8.38 5.03 -3.32
N THR A 6 9.43 4.47 -3.93
CA THR A 6 9.42 3.12 -4.51
C THR A 6 10.32 2.17 -3.74
N ILE A 7 9.86 0.93 -3.57
CA ILE A 7 10.67 -0.20 -3.08
C ILE A 7 11.27 -0.95 -4.27
N LEU A 8 12.57 -1.20 -4.21
CA LEU A 8 13.36 -1.96 -5.16
C LEU A 8 13.92 -3.18 -4.43
N ASN A 9 13.49 -4.37 -4.83
CA ASN A 9 13.94 -5.63 -4.23
C ASN A 9 14.70 -6.44 -5.28
N ASN A 10 15.95 -6.78 -4.99
CA ASN A 10 16.78 -7.64 -5.82
C ASN A 10 16.45 -9.13 -5.65
N ASN A 11 15.36 -9.59 -6.27
CA ASN A 11 15.05 -11.03 -6.27
C ASN A 11 16.03 -11.85 -7.15
N SER A 12 16.70 -11.21 -8.11
CA SER A 12 17.81 -11.79 -8.87
C SER A 12 18.55 -10.69 -9.66
N GLY A 13 19.87 -10.55 -9.47
CA GLY A 13 20.67 -9.53 -10.19
C GLY A 13 20.59 -8.14 -9.55
N ALA A 14 20.89 -7.10 -10.33
CA ALA A 14 20.77 -5.71 -9.89
C ALA A 14 19.32 -5.26 -9.92
N SER A 15 18.87 -4.52 -8.89
CA SER A 15 17.52 -3.95 -8.84
C SER A 15 17.29 -2.89 -9.91
N ILE A 16 18.38 -2.26 -10.37
CA ILE A 16 18.38 -1.24 -11.42
C ILE A 16 19.43 -1.62 -12.45
N ASP A 17 18.97 -1.97 -13.65
CA ASP A 17 19.81 -2.15 -14.83
C ASP A 17 19.54 -1.00 -15.81
N GLY A 18 20.45 -0.02 -15.84
CA GLY A 18 20.35 1.19 -16.65
C GLY A 18 20.19 2.48 -15.84
N THR A 19 19.80 3.56 -16.53
CA THR A 19 19.73 4.91 -15.94
C THR A 19 18.31 5.24 -15.46
N ILE A 20 18.20 5.51 -14.17
CA ILE A 20 16.99 5.99 -13.52
C ILE A 20 17.28 7.33 -12.85
N SER A 21 16.34 8.26 -12.94
CA SER A 21 16.40 9.50 -12.16
C SER A 21 15.59 9.32 -10.89
N SER A 22 16.27 9.33 -9.74
CA SER A 22 15.61 9.34 -8.44
C SER A 22 15.03 10.72 -8.14
N HIS A 23 13.77 10.75 -7.70
CA HIS A 23 13.15 11.90 -7.05
C HIS A 23 13.15 11.80 -5.51
N GLY A 24 13.87 10.82 -4.96
CA GLY A 24 13.99 10.60 -3.53
C GLY A 24 12.99 9.61 -2.95
N TYR A 25 13.24 9.28 -1.69
CA TYR A 25 12.42 8.41 -0.85
C TYR A 25 12.20 7.02 -1.44
N ASN A 26 13.17 6.50 -2.18
CA ASN A 26 13.21 5.12 -2.61
C ASN A 26 13.97 4.27 -1.61
N ILE A 27 13.70 2.98 -1.57
CA ILE A 27 14.47 2.03 -0.78
C ILE A 27 14.88 0.85 -1.65
N SER A 28 16.16 0.48 -1.59
CA SER A 28 16.71 -0.67 -2.29
C SER A 28 17.41 -1.64 -1.35
N SER A 29 17.22 -2.93 -1.61
CA SER A 29 17.93 -4.00 -0.91
C SER A 29 19.40 -4.12 -1.33
N ASP A 30 19.79 -3.51 -2.44
CA ASP A 30 21.16 -3.44 -2.97
C ASP A 30 21.69 -2.00 -3.06
N ASP A 31 22.81 -1.78 -3.72
CA ASP A 31 23.48 -0.49 -3.87
C ASP A 31 22.70 0.57 -4.67
N GLY A 32 21.49 0.26 -5.14
CA GLY A 32 20.67 1.17 -5.92
C GLY A 32 21.29 1.54 -7.26
N GLY A 33 22.26 0.76 -7.76
CA GLY A 33 22.90 0.94 -9.06
C GLY A 33 23.52 2.33 -9.27
N SER A 34 23.92 3.03 -8.21
CA SER A 34 24.34 4.45 -8.24
C SER A 34 23.29 5.45 -8.74
N ASN A 35 22.03 5.05 -8.87
CA ASN A 35 20.93 5.89 -9.34
C ASN A 35 20.13 6.51 -8.18
N LEU A 36 20.09 5.84 -7.03
CA LEU A 36 19.35 6.29 -5.84
C LEU A 36 20.17 7.31 -5.02
N THR A 37 20.20 8.53 -5.53
CA THR A 37 20.96 9.67 -4.97
C THR A 37 20.06 10.83 -4.52
N GLY A 38 18.74 10.61 -4.53
CA GLY A 38 17.74 11.59 -4.14
C GLY A 38 17.57 11.71 -2.62
N PRO A 39 16.82 12.73 -2.16
CA PRO A 39 16.57 12.94 -0.74
C PRO A 39 15.83 11.74 -0.13
N GLY A 40 16.29 11.25 1.01
CA GLY A 40 15.64 10.14 1.72
C GLY A 40 15.73 8.78 1.02
N ASP A 41 16.51 8.67 -0.06
CA ASP A 41 16.83 7.37 -0.64
C ASP A 41 17.64 6.50 0.35
N GLN A 42 17.35 5.21 0.35
CA GLN A 42 17.98 4.21 1.20
C GLN A 42 18.48 3.07 0.32
N ILE A 43 19.77 2.71 0.42
CA ILE A 43 20.41 1.63 -0.34
C ILE A 43 21.00 0.60 0.62
N ASN A 44 21.23 -0.62 0.15
CA ASN A 44 21.73 -1.76 0.92
C ASN A 44 20.92 -1.97 2.21
N THR A 45 19.60 -1.78 2.12
CA THR A 45 18.71 -1.73 3.28
C THR A 45 17.79 -2.95 3.31
N ASP A 46 17.73 -3.65 4.44
CA ASP A 46 16.75 -4.74 4.62
C ASP A 46 15.33 -4.16 4.59
N LEU A 47 14.57 -4.57 3.58
CA LEU A 47 13.23 -4.05 3.32
C LEU A 47 12.21 -4.49 4.38
N MET A 48 12.47 -5.60 5.08
CA MET A 48 11.58 -6.20 6.07
C MET A 48 10.13 -6.32 5.55
N LEU A 49 9.98 -7.02 4.43
CA LEU A 49 8.69 -7.25 3.76
C LEU A 49 8.11 -8.62 4.10
N GLY A 50 6.79 -8.67 4.25
CA GLY A 50 6.02 -9.91 4.19
C GLY A 50 5.95 -10.49 2.77
N PRO A 51 5.46 -11.73 2.62
CA PRO A 51 5.27 -12.35 1.31
C PRO A 51 4.25 -11.58 0.46
N LEU A 52 4.32 -11.75 -0.86
CA LEU A 52 3.31 -11.26 -1.78
C LEU A 52 2.03 -12.09 -1.58
N GLN A 53 0.99 -11.49 -0.99
CA GLN A 53 -0.24 -12.20 -0.66
C GLN A 53 -1.45 -11.27 -0.66
N ASP A 54 -2.63 -11.84 -0.45
CA ASP A 54 -3.84 -11.07 -0.18
C ASP A 54 -3.75 -10.39 1.20
N ASN A 55 -3.71 -9.06 1.20
CA ASN A 55 -3.76 -8.24 2.40
C ASN A 55 -5.03 -7.37 2.48
N GLY A 56 -6.12 -7.84 1.86
CA GLY A 56 -7.46 -7.23 1.95
C GLY A 56 -7.82 -6.28 0.81
N GLY A 57 -7.19 -6.42 -0.36
CA GLY A 57 -7.34 -5.51 -1.50
C GLY A 57 -7.59 -6.22 -2.84
N PRO A 58 -7.78 -5.47 -3.94
CA PRO A 58 -8.02 -6.05 -5.27
C PRO A 58 -6.80 -6.73 -5.90
N THR A 59 -5.62 -6.53 -5.32
CA THR A 59 -4.34 -7.09 -5.79
C THR A 59 -3.48 -7.55 -4.63
N PHE A 60 -2.61 -8.53 -4.86
CA PHE A 60 -1.62 -8.92 -3.86
C PHE A 60 -0.62 -7.80 -3.60
N THR A 61 -0.16 -7.68 -2.36
CA THR A 61 0.80 -6.68 -1.91
C THR A 61 1.85 -7.30 -1.00
N HIS A 62 3.00 -6.64 -0.87
CA HIS A 62 3.97 -6.93 0.18
C HIS A 62 3.65 -6.06 1.40
N ALA A 63 3.22 -6.68 2.49
CA ALA A 63 3.00 -5.96 3.75
C ALA A 63 4.36 -5.54 4.36
N LEU A 64 4.40 -4.38 5.01
CA LEU A 64 5.57 -3.98 5.79
C LEU A 64 5.57 -4.70 7.14
N LEU A 65 6.67 -5.37 7.50
CA LEU A 65 6.81 -5.99 8.81
C LEU A 65 7.06 -4.91 9.88
N PRO A 66 6.74 -5.18 11.16
CA PRO A 66 7.03 -4.25 12.25
C PRO A 66 8.51 -3.84 12.26
N GLY A 67 8.78 -2.53 12.29
CA GLY A 67 10.13 -1.98 12.26
C GLY A 67 10.73 -1.81 10.86
N SER A 68 9.97 -2.08 9.80
CA SER A 68 10.45 -1.86 8.43
C SER A 68 10.90 -0.41 8.20
N PRO A 69 12.05 -0.20 7.55
CA PRO A 69 12.57 1.13 7.21
C PRO A 69 11.73 1.89 6.18
N ALA A 70 10.73 1.23 5.58
CA ALA A 70 9.77 1.87 4.68
C ALA A 70 8.63 2.58 5.44
N ILE A 71 8.43 2.30 6.74
CA ILE A 71 7.37 2.88 7.56
C ILE A 71 7.66 4.35 7.86
N ASP A 72 6.68 5.22 7.65
CA ASP A 72 6.74 6.66 7.81
C ASP A 72 7.97 7.26 7.12
N ALA A 73 8.41 6.71 5.98
CA ALA A 73 9.68 7.02 5.33
C ALA A 73 9.56 7.72 3.97
N GLY A 74 8.35 7.81 3.39
CA GLY A 74 8.13 8.42 2.07
C GLY A 74 8.07 9.95 2.07
N ASP A 75 7.92 10.58 0.92
CA ASP A 75 8.01 12.03 0.75
C ASP A 75 7.08 12.79 1.74
N PRO A 76 7.61 13.65 2.63
CA PRO A 76 6.78 14.45 3.55
C PRO A 76 5.89 15.46 2.83
N ASN A 77 6.17 15.79 1.57
CA ASN A 77 5.39 16.74 0.76
C ASN A 77 4.49 16.04 -0.26
N PHE A 78 4.16 14.75 -0.07
CA PHE A 78 3.33 13.99 -0.99
C PHE A 78 1.93 14.63 -1.17
N ALA A 79 1.64 15.18 -2.36
CA ALA A 79 0.45 15.99 -2.61
C ALA A 79 -0.07 15.97 -4.08
N PRO A 80 -1.41 15.97 -4.32
CA PRO A 80 -2.41 15.30 -3.50
C PRO A 80 -2.22 13.77 -3.66
N PRO A 81 -2.05 13.03 -2.56
CA PRO A 81 -1.94 11.57 -2.60
C PRO A 81 -3.17 10.95 -3.27
N PRO A 82 -3.05 9.76 -3.89
CA PRO A 82 -4.16 8.82 -3.85
C PRO A 82 -4.63 8.69 -2.39
N PHE A 83 -5.94 8.79 -2.15
CA PHE A 83 -6.47 8.75 -0.78
C PHE A 83 -6.17 7.43 -0.06
N TYR A 84 -5.98 6.37 -0.82
CA TYR A 84 -5.78 5.02 -0.32
C TYR A 84 -4.52 4.40 -0.93
N ASP A 85 -3.93 3.44 -0.22
CA ASP A 85 -2.90 2.58 -0.80
C ASP A 85 -3.51 1.57 -1.81
N GLN A 86 -2.68 0.66 -2.33
CA GLN A 86 -3.10 -0.28 -3.37
C GLN A 86 -4.24 -1.23 -2.93
N ARG A 87 -4.47 -1.39 -1.62
CA ARG A 87 -5.56 -2.22 -1.09
C ARG A 87 -6.93 -1.54 -1.23
N GLY A 88 -6.95 -0.22 -1.39
CA GLY A 88 -8.15 0.55 -1.72
C GLY A 88 -8.90 1.10 -0.50
N PRO A 89 -10.22 1.36 -0.62
CA PRO A 89 -10.97 2.04 0.42
C PRO A 89 -10.79 1.38 1.79
N ARG A 90 -10.62 2.21 2.83
CA ARG A 90 -10.28 1.87 4.23
C ARG A 90 -8.79 1.82 4.56
N PHE A 91 -7.90 1.76 3.56
CA PHE A 91 -6.46 1.77 3.77
C PHE A 91 -5.89 3.13 3.38
N ARG A 92 -5.96 4.12 4.29
CA ARG A 92 -5.54 5.50 3.99
C ARG A 92 -4.07 5.54 3.61
N ARG A 93 -3.72 6.35 2.62
CA ARG A 93 -2.33 6.45 2.15
C ARG A 93 -1.41 7.31 3.01
N VAL A 94 -1.98 8.15 3.88
CA VAL A 94 -1.24 8.93 4.88
C VAL A 94 -1.72 8.47 6.24
N PHE A 95 -0.89 7.73 6.95
CA PHE A 95 -1.07 7.34 8.33
C PHE A 95 0.04 7.95 9.20
N ASN A 96 -0.23 8.20 10.49
CA ASN A 96 0.74 8.84 11.39
C ASN A 96 1.39 10.18 10.89
N GLY A 97 0.78 10.83 9.89
CA GLY A 97 1.24 12.10 9.34
C GLY A 97 2.26 12.00 8.20
N ARG A 98 2.68 10.79 7.80
CA ARG A 98 3.60 10.56 6.68
C ARG A 98 3.10 9.39 5.83
N ILE A 99 3.65 9.21 4.63
CA ILE A 99 3.37 8.03 3.82
C ILE A 99 4.48 7.00 4.04
N ASP A 100 4.15 5.73 3.82
CA ASP A 100 5.15 4.70 3.67
C ASP A 100 5.72 4.66 2.25
N ILE A 101 6.94 4.14 2.13
CA ILE A 101 7.55 3.85 0.83
C ILE A 101 6.93 2.54 0.28
N GLY A 102 6.59 2.51 -1.01
CA GLY A 102 6.01 1.31 -1.65
C GLY A 102 4.49 1.29 -1.68
N SER A 103 3.86 0.18 -2.07
CA SER A 103 2.42 0.16 -2.40
C SER A 103 1.46 -0.13 -1.23
N PHE A 104 2.01 -0.30 -0.03
CA PHE A 104 1.28 -0.67 1.19
C PHE A 104 1.56 0.35 2.30
N GLU A 105 0.53 0.72 3.06
CA GLU A 105 0.64 1.56 4.25
C GLU A 105 0.48 0.72 5.54
N ALA A 106 1.49 0.69 6.39
CA ALA A 106 1.47 0.08 7.71
C ALA A 106 0.44 0.78 8.60
N GLN A 107 -0.59 0.04 8.96
CA GLN A 107 -1.70 0.50 9.78
C GLN A 107 -2.05 -0.57 10.80
N PRO A 108 -2.58 -0.19 11.96
CA PRO A 108 -3.21 -1.16 12.84
C PRO A 108 -4.30 -1.93 12.08
N PRO A 109 -4.55 -3.20 12.44
CA PRO A 109 -5.54 -4.01 11.76
C PRO A 109 -6.88 -3.27 11.71
N SER A 110 -7.43 -3.15 10.51
CA SER A 110 -8.71 -2.48 10.33
C SER A 110 -9.80 -3.26 11.06
N PRO A 111 -10.68 -2.60 11.82
CA PRO A 111 -11.76 -3.30 12.51
C PRO A 111 -12.61 -4.05 11.47
N PRO A 112 -13.14 -5.24 11.80
CA PRO A 112 -13.98 -5.98 10.88
C PRO A 112 -15.12 -5.09 10.40
N LEU A 113 -15.48 -5.20 9.10
CA LEU A 113 -16.66 -4.50 8.60
C LEU A 113 -17.83 -4.87 9.54
N PRO A 114 -18.65 -3.92 10.02
CA PRO A 114 -19.89 -4.29 10.68
C PRO A 114 -20.61 -5.27 9.75
N THR A 115 -20.83 -6.49 10.23
CA THR A 115 -21.55 -7.51 9.46
C THR A 115 -22.82 -6.83 8.98
N PRO A 116 -23.13 -6.81 7.67
CA PRO A 116 -24.35 -6.18 7.21
C PRO A 116 -25.49 -6.83 7.99
N ARG A 117 -26.10 -6.04 8.90
CA ARG A 117 -27.28 -6.49 9.62
C ARG A 117 -28.24 -6.94 8.52
N PRO A 118 -28.77 -8.18 8.55
CA PRO A 118 -29.69 -8.62 7.52
C PRO A 118 -30.76 -7.53 7.39
N ARG A 119 -30.83 -6.93 6.20
CA ARG A 119 -31.87 -5.96 5.89
C ARG A 119 -33.16 -6.70 6.22
N PRO A 120 -34.05 -6.20 7.10
CA PRO A 120 -35.33 -6.85 7.30
C PRO A 120 -35.95 -6.95 5.91
N THR A 121 -36.08 -8.19 5.44
CA THR A 121 -36.83 -8.48 4.23
C THR A 121 -38.25 -8.12 4.59
N SER A 122 -38.70 -6.95 4.16
CA SER A 122 -40.14 -6.65 4.15
C SER A 122 -40.80 -7.83 3.42
N PRO A 123 -41.71 -8.58 4.07
CA PRO A 123 -42.41 -9.64 3.38
C PRO A 123 -43.12 -9.00 2.19
N CYS A 124 -43.00 -9.66 1.03
CA CYS A 124 -43.74 -9.32 -0.17
C CYS A 124 -45.23 -9.14 0.23
N PRO A 125 -45.92 -8.06 -0.15
CA PRO A 125 -47.34 -7.95 0.14
C PRO A 125 -48.04 -9.15 -0.50
N CYS A 126 -48.67 -9.97 0.35
CA CYS A 126 -49.54 -11.06 -0.06
C CYS A 126 -50.58 -10.51 -1.05
N PRO A 127 -50.81 -11.13 -2.21
CA PRO A 127 -51.89 -10.69 -3.09
C PRO A 127 -53.22 -10.84 -2.35
N THR A 128 -53.93 -9.73 -2.20
CA THR A 128 -55.30 -9.70 -1.66
C THR A 128 -56.19 -10.65 -2.46
N PRO A 129 -56.90 -11.60 -1.85
CA PRO A 129 -57.86 -12.43 -2.59
C PRO A 129 -59.00 -11.56 -3.13
N ALA A 130 -59.38 -11.81 -4.38
CA ALA A 130 -60.51 -11.14 -5.03
C ALA A 130 -61.86 -11.54 -4.37
N PRO A 131 -62.81 -10.61 -4.23
CA PRO A 131 -64.14 -10.89 -3.66
C PRO A 131 -64.99 -11.78 -4.60
N PRO A 132 -66.02 -12.46 -4.05
CA PRO A 132 -66.79 -13.52 -4.73
C PRO A 132 -67.65 -13.04 -5.91
#